data_AF-A0A3R8UHA2-F1
#
_entry.id   AF-A0A3R8UHA2-F1
#
_cell.length_a   1.000
_cell.length_b   1.000
_cell.length_c   1.000
_cell.angle_alpha   90.00
_cell.angle_beta   90.00
_cell.angle_gamma   90.00
#
_symmetry.space_group_name_H-M   'P 1'
#
loop_
_entity.id
_entity.type
_entity.pdbx_description
1 polymer ?
#
loop_
_entity_poly.entity_id
_entity_poly.type
_entity_poly.pdbx_seq_one_letter_code
_entity_poly.pdbx_strand_id
1 'polypeptide(L)'
;MIRTGRILSLGCLLLLSPLTALAGGNTLLIPATARCALDTLPEELPEALRNCQQAASEGDVQAAYELGEFHYDGKRAPRDLAGALYWFEQASLRGHAAAQHRLGVMFFRGEGVKANNVQAYIVLKMAAVNGEDDALDTADRVSGQMRRDELEIATQVLGQIFRDYLMQLQAADAPQIP
;
A
#
# COMPACT_ATOMS: atom_id res chain seq x y z
N MET A 1 42.55 37.28 -64.23
CA MET A 1 43.47 37.88 -63.25
C MET A 1 43.20 37.25 -61.89
N ILE A 2 44.25 36.69 -61.30
CA ILE A 2 44.30 35.94 -60.05
C ILE A 2 44.07 36.88 -58.87
N ARG A 3 43.23 36.51 -57.89
CA ARG A 3 43.43 36.76 -56.45
C ARG A 3 42.67 35.75 -55.58
N THR A 4 43.47 34.78 -55.12
CA THR A 4 43.54 34.22 -53.76
C THR A 4 42.69 34.86 -52.65
N GLY A 5 41.90 34.03 -51.96
CA GLY A 5 41.28 34.31 -50.66
C GLY A 5 41.02 33.01 -49.91
N ARG A 6 41.72 32.81 -48.79
CA ARG A 6 41.83 31.59 -47.98
C ARG A 6 40.65 31.38 -47.02
N ILE A 7 40.25 30.11 -46.87
CA ILE A 7 40.08 29.33 -45.62
C ILE A 7 39.18 29.90 -44.52
N LEU A 8 38.05 29.22 -44.25
CA LEU A 8 37.65 28.64 -42.95
C LEU A 8 36.28 27.96 -43.08
N SER A 9 36.25 26.74 -43.62
CA SER A 9 35.10 25.85 -43.46
C SER A 9 35.16 25.24 -42.07
N LEU A 10 34.40 25.80 -41.12
CA LEU A 10 34.14 25.14 -39.83
C LEU A 10 33.33 23.87 -40.11
N GLY A 11 34.02 22.73 -40.18
CA GLY A 11 33.39 21.42 -40.21
C GLY A 11 32.70 21.15 -38.89
N CYS A 12 31.38 21.30 -38.86
CA CYS A 12 30.56 20.78 -37.78
C CYS A 12 30.46 19.26 -37.99
N LEU A 13 31.43 18.52 -37.44
CA LEU A 13 31.38 17.07 -37.29
C LEU A 13 30.27 16.74 -36.29
N LEU A 14 29.05 16.57 -36.80
CA LEU A 14 27.97 15.90 -36.08
C LEU A 14 28.37 14.43 -35.95
N LEU A 15 29.01 14.11 -34.83
CA LEU A 15 29.16 12.73 -34.35
C LEU A 15 27.76 12.19 -34.09
N LEU A 16 27.18 11.53 -35.09
CA LEU A 16 26.05 10.64 -34.94
C LEU A 16 26.53 9.40 -34.18
N SER A 17 26.59 9.53 -32.85
CA SER A 17 26.58 8.37 -31.98
C SER A 17 25.28 7.61 -32.25
N PRO A 18 25.30 6.32 -32.61
CA PRO A 18 24.07 5.55 -32.67
C PRO A 18 23.53 5.47 -31.24
N LEU A 19 22.40 6.13 -30.98
CA LEU A 19 21.56 5.77 -29.85
C LEU A 19 21.24 4.29 -30.03
N THR A 20 21.84 3.43 -29.22
CA THR A 20 21.30 2.11 -28.98
C THR A 20 19.96 2.32 -28.30
N ALA A 21 18.91 2.44 -29.12
CA ALA A 21 17.54 2.35 -28.68
C ALA A 21 17.36 0.95 -28.09
N LEU A 22 17.34 0.85 -26.75
CA LEU A 22 16.71 -0.28 -26.10
C LEU A 22 15.22 -0.18 -26.40
N ALA A 23 14.78 -0.96 -27.38
CA ALA A 23 13.38 -1.25 -27.59
C ALA A 23 12.91 -2.11 -26.41
N GLY A 24 12.04 -1.55 -25.56
CA GLY A 24 11.47 -2.24 -24.42
C GLY A 24 10.46 -1.41 -23.67
N GLY A 25 9.44 -0.87 -24.35
CA GLY A 25 8.30 -0.23 -23.68
C GLY A 25 7.42 0.53 -24.65
N ASN A 26 6.21 0.03 -24.91
CA ASN A 26 5.17 0.82 -25.57
C ASN A 26 4.90 2.08 -24.74
N THR A 27 5.07 3.26 -25.34
CA THR A 27 4.87 4.58 -24.70
C THR A 27 3.38 4.94 -24.48
N LEU A 28 2.47 4.00 -24.75
CA LEU A 28 1.07 4.05 -24.28
C LEU A 28 0.87 3.35 -22.93
N LEU A 29 1.92 2.72 -22.40
CA LEU A 29 2.00 2.31 -21.01
C LEU A 29 2.72 3.45 -20.29
N ILE A 30 2.02 4.14 -19.40
CA ILE A 30 2.69 4.80 -18.28
C ILE A 30 3.58 3.71 -17.67
N PRO A 31 4.92 3.86 -17.61
CA PRO A 31 5.72 2.90 -16.89
C PRO A 31 5.15 2.87 -15.48
N ALA A 32 4.73 1.70 -14.99
CA ALA A 32 4.41 1.53 -13.58
C ALA A 32 5.69 1.60 -12.72
N THR A 33 6.62 2.49 -13.07
CA THR A 33 7.72 2.88 -12.20
C THR A 33 7.10 3.46 -10.94
N ALA A 34 7.24 2.70 -9.86
CA ALA A 34 6.70 2.91 -8.51
C ALA A 34 5.32 2.29 -8.22
N ARG A 35 5.10 1.03 -8.61
CA ARG A 35 4.21 0.16 -7.81
C ARG A 35 4.99 -1.08 -7.40
N CYS A 36 4.95 -1.39 -6.12
CA CYS A 36 5.52 -2.63 -5.61
C CYS A 36 4.99 -3.82 -6.43
N ALA A 37 5.89 -4.56 -7.08
CA ALA A 37 5.57 -5.76 -7.85
C ALA A 37 6.52 -6.87 -7.39
N LEU A 38 5.98 -7.82 -6.63
CA LEU A 38 6.75 -8.95 -6.09
C LEU A 38 6.60 -10.22 -6.93
N ASP A 39 5.75 -10.19 -7.95
CA ASP A 39 5.60 -11.28 -8.93
C ASP A 39 6.71 -11.17 -9.98
N THR A 40 7.93 -11.48 -9.53
CA THR A 40 9.16 -11.38 -10.32
C THR A 40 9.89 -12.71 -10.34
N LEU A 41 10.91 -12.82 -11.18
CA LEU A 41 11.79 -13.98 -11.17
C LEU A 41 12.50 -14.12 -9.81
N PRO A 42 12.83 -15.34 -9.35
CA PRO A 42 13.49 -15.55 -8.05
C PRO A 42 14.79 -14.76 -7.87
N GLU A 43 15.56 -14.56 -8.94
CA GLU A 43 16.81 -13.79 -8.95
C GLU A 43 16.60 -12.28 -8.78
N GLU A 44 15.43 -11.75 -9.18
CA GLU A 44 15.08 -10.34 -9.07
C GLU A 44 14.38 -10.01 -7.75
N LEU A 45 13.84 -11.04 -7.06
CA LEU A 45 13.07 -10.89 -5.83
C LEU A 45 13.76 -10.05 -4.74
N PRO A 46 15.08 -10.19 -4.47
CA PRO A 46 15.75 -9.36 -3.46
C PRO A 46 15.73 -7.87 -3.80
N GLU A 47 15.83 -7.52 -5.09
CA GLU A 47 15.75 -6.12 -5.53
C GLU A 47 14.32 -5.61 -5.50
N ALA A 48 13.35 -6.40 -5.97
CA ALA A 48 11.94 -6.08 -5.90
C ALA A 48 11.49 -5.79 -4.45
N LEU A 49 11.93 -6.62 -3.49
CA LEU A 49 11.64 -6.41 -2.07
C LEU A 49 12.22 -5.09 -1.55
N ARG A 50 13.47 -4.74 -1.89
CA ARG A 50 14.06 -3.46 -1.48
C ARG A 50 13.29 -2.27 -2.03
N ASN A 51 12.90 -2.33 -3.30
CA ASN A 51 12.13 -1.27 -3.95
C ASN A 51 10.73 -1.13 -3.32
N CYS A 52 10.05 -2.24 -3.03
CA CYS A 52 8.78 -2.24 -2.31
C CYS A 52 8.89 -1.65 -0.91
N GLN A 53 9.93 -2.04 -0.15
CA GLN A 53 10.17 -1.50 1.20
C GLN A 53 10.42 0.00 1.16
N GLN A 54 11.20 0.48 0.19
CA GLN A 54 11.43 1.90 -0.01
C GLN A 54 10.11 2.63 -0.31
N ALA A 55 9.32 2.15 -1.26
CA ALA A 55 8.02 2.74 -1.61
C ALA A 55 7.07 2.80 -0.39
N ALA A 56 6.98 1.71 0.37
CA ALA A 56 6.15 1.66 1.57
C ALA A 56 6.61 2.68 2.64
N SER A 57 7.93 2.85 2.80
CA SER A 57 8.52 3.84 3.70
C SER A 57 8.25 5.29 3.26
N GLU A 58 8.14 5.52 1.95
CA GLU A 58 7.80 6.82 1.35
C GLU A 58 6.31 7.14 1.38
N GLY A 59 5.48 6.23 1.87
CA GLY A 59 4.05 6.45 2.03
C GLY A 59 3.16 5.61 1.12
N ASP A 60 3.73 4.80 0.22
CA ASP A 60 2.95 3.95 -0.68
C ASP A 60 2.21 2.86 0.12
N VAL A 61 0.90 3.09 0.25
CA VAL A 61 -0.01 2.21 0.99
C VAL A 61 -0.17 0.86 0.29
N GLN A 62 -0.18 0.85 -1.05
CA GLN A 62 -0.26 -0.39 -1.82
C GLN A 62 1.01 -1.22 -1.60
N ALA A 63 2.18 -0.59 -1.62
CA ALA A 63 3.44 -1.29 -1.36
C ALA A 63 3.48 -1.95 0.03
N ALA A 64 2.98 -1.25 1.06
CA ALA A 64 2.83 -1.84 2.38
C ALA A 64 1.88 -3.06 2.35
N TYR A 65 0.74 -2.96 1.66
CA TYR A 65 -0.17 -4.11 1.52
C TYR A 65 0.48 -5.31 0.80
N GLU A 66 1.17 -5.08 -0.32
CA GLU A 66 1.85 -6.13 -1.09
C GLU A 66 2.96 -6.82 -0.28
N LEU A 67 3.69 -6.06 0.54
CA LEU A 67 4.66 -6.63 1.48
C LEU A 67 3.97 -7.52 2.52
N GLY A 68 2.80 -7.10 3.03
CA GLY A 68 1.97 -7.91 3.90
C GLY A 68 1.57 -9.24 3.28
N GLU A 69 1.03 -9.23 2.06
CA GLU A 69 0.67 -10.45 1.31
C GLU A 69 1.90 -11.33 1.05
N PHE A 70 3.03 -10.74 0.69
CA PHE A 70 4.28 -11.48 0.45
C PHE A 70 4.72 -12.29 1.68
N HIS A 71 4.71 -11.66 2.85
CA HIS A 71 5.07 -12.31 4.10
C HIS A 71 4.01 -13.33 4.56
N TYR A 72 2.74 -13.10 4.25
CA TYR A 72 1.61 -13.97 4.63
C TYR A 72 1.51 -15.24 3.79
N ASP A 73 1.67 -15.15 2.47
CA ASP A 73 1.37 -16.24 1.53
C ASP A 73 2.37 -17.40 1.60
N GLY A 74 3.64 -17.12 1.93
CA GLY A 74 4.68 -18.14 2.01
C GLY A 74 5.07 -18.79 0.67
N LYS A 75 4.58 -18.28 -0.47
CA LYS A 75 4.79 -18.89 -1.81
C LYS A 75 6.19 -18.67 -2.38
N ARG A 76 6.76 -17.48 -2.15
CA ARG A 76 8.05 -17.02 -2.72
C ARG A 76 9.18 -16.98 -1.69
N ALA A 77 8.83 -16.98 -0.41
CA ALA A 77 9.72 -17.03 0.74
C ALA A 77 8.99 -17.75 1.89
N PRO A 78 9.70 -18.28 2.90
CA PRO A 78 9.05 -18.83 4.08
C PRO A 78 8.06 -17.84 4.70
N ARG A 79 6.90 -18.33 5.12
CA ARG A 79 5.86 -17.50 5.73
C ARG A 79 6.37 -16.82 7.00
N ASP A 80 6.15 -15.52 7.09
CA ASP A 80 6.46 -14.67 8.23
C ASP A 80 5.21 -13.89 8.66
N LEU A 81 4.45 -14.45 9.60
CA LEU A 81 3.22 -13.82 10.04
C LEU A 81 3.47 -12.53 10.84
N ALA A 82 4.62 -12.39 11.49
CA ALA A 82 4.96 -11.16 12.21
C ALA A 82 5.25 -10.02 11.24
N GLY A 83 6.02 -10.30 10.17
CA GLY A 83 6.22 -9.37 9.07
C GLY A 83 4.90 -9.00 8.37
N ALA A 84 4.03 -9.98 8.13
CA ALA A 84 2.71 -9.73 7.53
C ALA A 84 1.85 -8.79 8.39
N LEU A 85 1.75 -9.05 9.70
CA LEU A 85 1.02 -8.19 10.64
C LEU A 85 1.53 -6.76 10.62
N TYR A 86 2.85 -6.58 10.67
CA TYR A 86 3.47 -5.26 10.65
C TYR A 86 3.04 -4.48 9.40
N TRP A 87 3.18 -5.07 8.22
CA TRP A 87 2.90 -4.39 6.97
C TRP A 87 1.41 -4.15 6.73
N PHE A 88 0.54 -5.11 7.08
CA PHE A 88 -0.90 -4.90 7.05
C PHE A 88 -1.34 -3.80 8.03
N GLU A 89 -0.74 -3.71 9.22
CA GLU A 89 -1.02 -2.63 10.16
C GLU A 89 -0.63 -1.27 9.57
N GLN A 90 0.55 -1.14 8.95
CA GLN A 90 0.96 0.11 8.30
C GLN A 90 -0.01 0.54 7.20
N ALA A 91 -0.45 -0.38 6.34
CA ALA A 91 -1.43 -0.09 5.29
C ALA A 91 -2.83 0.21 5.88
N SER A 92 -3.23 -0.53 6.92
CA SER A 92 -4.51 -0.39 7.61
C SER A 92 -4.68 0.97 8.27
N LEU A 93 -3.62 1.47 8.92
CA LEU A 93 -3.60 2.81 9.54
C LEU A 93 -3.80 3.95 8.54
N ARG A 94 -3.55 3.69 7.26
CA ARG A 94 -3.76 4.65 6.15
C ARG A 94 -5.05 4.39 5.36
N GLY A 95 -5.94 3.54 5.86
CA GLY A 95 -7.26 3.32 5.27
C GLY A 95 -7.32 2.27 4.16
N HIS A 96 -6.28 1.45 3.98
CA HIS A 96 -6.31 0.40 2.95
C HIS A 96 -7.29 -0.71 3.30
N ALA A 97 -8.43 -0.76 2.60
CA ALA A 97 -9.55 -1.63 2.94
C ALA A 97 -9.19 -3.12 2.96
N ALA A 98 -8.49 -3.62 1.91
CA ALA A 98 -8.06 -5.01 1.86
C ALA A 98 -7.01 -5.36 2.95
N ALA A 99 -6.19 -4.39 3.38
CA ALA A 99 -5.23 -4.61 4.45
C ALA A 99 -5.95 -4.70 5.81
N GLN A 100 -6.95 -3.83 6.02
CA GLN A 100 -7.82 -3.89 7.20
C GLN A 100 -8.55 -5.24 7.25
N HIS A 101 -9.08 -5.74 6.11
CA HIS A 101 -9.72 -7.05 6.07
C HIS A 101 -8.77 -8.17 6.45
N ARG A 102 -7.59 -8.24 5.82
CA ARG A 102 -6.54 -9.21 6.17
C ARG A 102 -6.17 -9.15 7.65
N LEU A 103 -5.90 -7.96 8.17
CA LEU A 103 -5.55 -7.74 9.57
C LEU A 103 -6.67 -8.19 10.52
N GLY A 104 -7.92 -7.86 10.19
CA GLY A 104 -9.11 -8.29 10.93
C GLY A 104 -9.27 -9.81 10.96
N VAL A 105 -9.04 -10.48 9.83
CA VAL A 105 -9.04 -11.95 9.75
C VAL A 105 -7.91 -12.56 10.59
N MET A 106 -6.71 -11.97 10.56
CA MET A 106 -5.58 -12.45 11.37
C MET A 106 -5.87 -12.33 12.87
N PHE A 107 -6.46 -11.20 13.32
CA PHE A 107 -6.92 -11.07 14.70
C PHE A 107 -8.02 -12.06 15.04
N PHE A 108 -8.93 -12.34 14.12
CA PHE A 108 -10.00 -13.30 14.40
C PHE A 108 -9.46 -14.72 14.56
N ARG A 109 -8.54 -15.14 13.68
CA ARG A 109 -8.00 -16.49 13.66
C ARG A 109 -6.82 -16.70 14.61
N GLY A 110 -6.25 -15.61 15.13
CA GLY A 110 -5.00 -15.66 15.91
C GLY A 110 -3.80 -16.07 15.05
N GLU A 111 -3.74 -15.60 13.81
CA GLU A 111 -2.64 -15.90 12.89
C GLU A 111 -1.47 -14.94 13.16
N GLY A 112 -0.38 -15.45 13.76
CA GLY A 112 0.80 -14.65 14.09
C GLY A 112 0.62 -13.71 15.28
N VAL A 113 -0.60 -13.61 15.82
CA VAL A 113 -0.99 -12.79 16.97
C VAL A 113 -1.98 -13.57 17.82
N LYS A 114 -2.13 -13.22 19.10
CA LYS A 114 -3.21 -13.79 19.93
C LYS A 114 -4.57 -13.37 19.35
N ALA A 115 -5.49 -14.34 19.22
CA ALA A 115 -6.83 -14.06 18.73
C ALA A 115 -7.54 -13.01 19.58
N ASN A 116 -8.22 -12.07 18.92
CA ASN A 116 -8.93 -10.96 19.55
C ASN A 116 -10.15 -10.53 18.72
N ASN A 117 -11.34 -10.98 19.14
CA ASN A 117 -12.58 -10.68 18.42
C ASN A 117 -12.97 -9.19 18.46
N VAL A 118 -12.61 -8.46 19.53
CA VAL A 118 -12.88 -7.01 19.63
C VAL A 118 -12.07 -6.26 18.57
N GLN A 119 -10.77 -6.52 18.48
CA GLN A 119 -9.90 -5.90 17.47
C GLN A 119 -10.33 -6.32 16.06
N ALA A 120 -10.59 -7.62 15.84
CA ALA A 120 -11.06 -8.12 14.55
C ALA A 120 -12.32 -7.40 14.08
N TYR A 121 -13.34 -7.31 14.94
CA TYR A 121 -14.62 -6.68 14.61
C TYR A 121 -14.47 -5.20 14.26
N ILE A 122 -13.71 -4.44 15.05
CA ILE A 122 -13.48 -3.00 14.80
C ILE A 122 -12.78 -2.82 13.45
N VAL A 123 -11.69 -3.54 13.20
CA VAL A 123 -10.91 -3.41 11.97
C VAL A 123 -11.72 -3.83 10.74
N LEU A 124 -12.54 -4.90 10.83
CA LEU A 124 -13.40 -5.32 9.74
C LEU A 124 -14.53 -4.32 9.44
N LYS A 125 -15.13 -3.71 10.47
CA LYS A 125 -16.12 -2.63 10.24
C LYS A 125 -15.45 -1.40 9.60
N MET A 126 -14.20 -1.07 9.94
CA MET A 126 -13.43 -0.03 9.24
C MET A 126 -13.12 -0.41 7.78
N ALA A 127 -12.77 -1.66 7.50
CA ALA A 127 -12.54 -2.15 6.14
C ALA A 127 -13.79 -1.94 5.25
N ALA A 128 -14.97 -2.27 5.77
CA ALA A 128 -16.23 -2.04 5.07
C ALA A 128 -16.48 -0.55 4.77
N VAL A 129 -16.21 0.33 5.74
CA VAL A 129 -16.32 1.79 5.52
C VAL A 129 -15.37 2.28 4.42
N ASN A 130 -14.21 1.63 4.27
CA ASN A 130 -13.23 1.95 3.24
C ASN A 130 -13.45 1.20 1.90
N GLY A 131 -14.57 0.50 1.75
CA GLY A 131 -14.99 -0.10 0.47
C GLY A 131 -14.68 -1.59 0.30
N GLU A 132 -14.31 -2.30 1.36
CA GLU A 132 -14.22 -3.77 1.33
C GLU A 132 -15.56 -4.38 1.78
N ASP A 133 -16.47 -4.59 0.83
CA ASP A 133 -17.84 -5.03 1.11
C ASP A 133 -17.89 -6.40 1.82
N ASP A 134 -16.98 -7.33 1.45
CA ASP A 134 -16.86 -8.68 2.05
C ASP A 134 -16.43 -8.64 3.54
N ALA A 135 -15.97 -7.48 4.03
CA ALA A 135 -15.59 -7.32 5.44
C ALA A 135 -16.80 -7.38 6.38
N LEU A 136 -18.00 -7.00 5.91
CA LEU A 136 -19.21 -7.04 6.75
C LEU A 136 -19.61 -8.47 7.10
N ASP A 137 -19.61 -9.38 6.13
CA ASP A 137 -19.90 -10.80 6.35
C ASP A 137 -18.92 -11.41 7.37
N THR A 138 -17.64 -11.03 7.26
CA THR A 138 -16.62 -11.47 8.21
C THR A 138 -16.84 -10.86 9.59
N ALA A 139 -17.18 -9.57 9.69
CA ALA A 139 -17.50 -8.91 10.96
C ALA A 139 -18.72 -9.53 11.64
N ASP A 140 -19.74 -9.90 10.87
CA ASP A 140 -20.95 -10.52 11.39
C ASP A 140 -20.64 -11.92 11.96
N ARG A 141 -19.80 -12.71 11.26
CA ARG A 141 -19.27 -13.97 11.79
C ARG A 141 -18.46 -13.78 13.08
N VAL A 142 -17.64 -12.74 13.17
CA VAL A 142 -16.89 -12.41 14.40
C VAL A 142 -17.85 -12.08 15.54
N SER A 143 -18.83 -11.20 15.30
CA SER A 143 -19.79 -10.77 16.32
C SER A 143 -20.66 -11.92 16.85
N GLY A 144 -20.96 -12.92 16.03
CA GLY A 144 -21.64 -14.14 16.47
C GLY A 144 -20.84 -14.98 17.48
N GLN A 145 -19.53 -14.75 17.60
CA GLN A 145 -18.64 -15.39 18.58
C GLN A 145 -18.25 -14.46 19.73
N MET A 146 -18.69 -13.20 19.73
CA MET A 146 -18.36 -12.24 20.78
C MET A 146 -19.32 -12.39 21.96
N ARG A 147 -18.77 -12.24 23.16
CA ARG A 147 -19.62 -12.04 24.34
C ARG A 147 -20.26 -10.65 24.29
N ARG A 148 -21.32 -10.46 25.07
CA ARG A 148 -22.02 -9.17 25.15
C ARG A 148 -21.11 -8.01 25.57
N ASP A 149 -20.25 -8.24 26.56
CA ASP A 149 -19.26 -7.27 27.05
C ASP A 149 -18.24 -6.89 25.96
N GLU A 150 -17.79 -7.86 25.17
CA GLU A 150 -16.86 -7.61 24.06
C GLU A 150 -17.50 -6.77 22.96
N LEU A 151 -18.76 -7.07 22.61
CA LEU A 151 -19.49 -6.32 21.60
C LEU A 151 -19.78 -4.89 22.07
N GLU A 152 -20.12 -4.72 23.35
CA GLU A 152 -20.30 -3.40 23.96
C GLU A 152 -19.01 -2.57 23.88
N ILE A 153 -17.86 -3.14 24.25
CA ILE A 153 -16.56 -2.48 24.12
C ILE A 153 -16.31 -2.06 22.67
N ALA A 154 -16.51 -2.97 21.71
CA ALA A 154 -16.25 -2.70 20.31
C ALA A 154 -17.14 -1.57 19.75
N THR A 155 -18.44 -1.60 20.07
CA THR A 155 -19.40 -0.57 19.65
C THR A 155 -19.11 0.78 20.31
N GLN A 156 -18.66 0.80 21.57
CA GLN A 156 -18.24 2.03 22.25
C GLN A 156 -17.03 2.67 21.56
N VAL A 157 -16.02 1.87 21.19
CA VAL A 157 -14.83 2.35 20.47
C VAL A 157 -15.21 2.90 19.10
N LEU A 158 -16.00 2.17 18.32
CA LEU A 158 -16.49 2.64 17.00
C LEU A 158 -17.29 3.95 17.14
N GLY A 159 -18.14 4.05 18.16
CA GLY A 159 -18.88 5.27 18.45
C GLY A 159 -17.98 6.45 18.84
N GLN A 160 -16.87 6.21 19.54
CA GLN A 160 -15.89 7.24 19.85
C GLN A 160 -15.17 7.73 18.59
N ILE A 161 -14.71 6.82 17.74
CA ILE A 161 -14.08 7.15 16.44
C ILE A 161 -15.01 8.03 15.61
N PHE A 162 -16.30 7.67 15.52
CA PHE A 162 -17.28 8.47 14.79
C PHE A 162 -17.51 9.86 15.40
N ARG A 163 -17.59 9.97 16.73
CA ARG A 163 -17.70 11.28 17.40
C ARG A 163 -16.49 12.16 17.14
N ASP A 164 -15.28 11.60 17.24
CA ASP A 164 -14.03 12.33 16.99
C ASP A 164 -13.97 12.83 15.54
N TYR A 165 -14.41 12.00 14.59
CA TYR A 165 -14.56 12.40 13.19
C TYR A 165 -15.52 13.60 13.03
N LEU A 166 -16.71 13.55 13.64
CA LEU A 166 -17.68 14.66 13.58
C LEU A 166 -17.11 15.96 14.16
N MET A 167 -16.37 15.88 15.27
CA MET A 167 -15.74 17.05 15.89
C MET A 167 -14.65 17.65 14.99
N GLN A 168 -13.87 16.81 14.30
CA GLN A 168 -12.86 17.28 13.35
C GLN A 168 -13.48 18.01 12.15
N LEU A 169 -14.59 17.50 11.61
CA LEU A 169 -15.33 18.18 10.54
C LEU A 169 -15.83 19.56 10.99
N GLN A 170 -16.45 19.64 12.16
CA GLN A 170 -16.93 20.92 12.72
C GLN A 170 -15.81 21.93 12.92
N ALA A 171 -14.63 21.48 13.38
CA ALA A 171 -13.46 22.33 13.55
C ALA A 171 -12.88 22.83 12.23
N ALA A 172 -12.92 22.01 11.17
CA ALA A 172 -12.47 22.39 9.84
C ALA A 172 -13.39 23.44 9.19
N ASP A 173 -14.69 23.37 9.46
CA ASP A 173 -15.71 24.29 8.95
C ASP A 173 -15.82 25.59 9.77
N ALA A 174 -15.13 25.70 10.90
CA ALA A 174 -15.13 26.91 11.72
C ALA A 174 -14.43 28.07 10.98
N PRO A 175 -15.00 29.29 10.97
CA PRO A 175 -14.36 30.44 10.35
C PRO A 175 -12.99 30.67 11.01
N GLN A 176 -11.92 30.67 10.22
CA GLN A 176 -10.62 31.09 10.73
C GLN A 176 -10.70 32.59 11.02
N ILE A 177 -10.81 32.96 12.30
CA ILE A 177 -10.76 34.35 12.73
C ILE A 177 -9.30 34.83 12.57
N PRO A 178 -9.04 35.89 11.79
CA PRO A 178 -7.69 36.43 11.57
C PRO A 178 -7.08 37.05 12.83
#